data_AF-A0A411P1Z8-F1
#
_entry.id   AF-A0A411P1Z8-F1
#
_cell.length_a   1.000
_cell.length_b   1.000
_cell.length_c   1.000
_cell.angle_alpha   90.00
_cell.angle_beta   90.00
_cell.angle_gamma   90.00
#
_symmetry.space_group_name_H-M   'P 1'
#
loop_
_entity.id
_entity.type
_entity.pdbx_description
1 polymer ?
#
loop_
_entity_poly.entity_id
_entity_poly.type
_entity_poly.pdbx_seq_one_letter_code
_entity_poly.pdbx_strand_id
1 'polypeptide(L)'
;MHNIISSEDTRLVLYGSNLSSTVGSPRFTYNERGLIEIPLNKISVFIGILLSDANIHKINKGGDARLQFKQKYGQFEYLYYVFFQLSHYCSKGPFVTKAILHKKVHYGLSFTTRTLPCITKLYNLFYFEGKKIVPKNLYEILTWEALVHWICGDGTYNSGITIQTQCFTIEELVFIINVLMIKFDLECSIHKQDNYSLLYIKSKSIKKNLHNMLPYIHNTMLYKFLGPKYRIKSRFTTIN
;
A
#
# COMPACT_ATOMS: atom_id res chain seq x y z
N MET A 1 -13.47 16.44 12.69
CA MET A 1 -13.80 17.63 11.90
C MET A 1 -14.80 17.23 10.84
N HIS A 2 -16.06 17.59 11.04
CA HIS A 2 -17.09 17.44 10.02
C HIS A 2 -16.84 18.51 8.97
N ASN A 3 -16.52 18.12 7.73
CA ASN A 3 -16.63 19.01 6.60
C ASN A 3 -18.12 19.20 6.32
N ILE A 4 -18.72 20.18 7.00
CA ILE A 4 -20.03 20.69 6.62
C ILE A 4 -19.77 21.59 5.41
N ILE A 5 -19.79 20.98 4.23
CA ILE A 5 -19.88 21.74 2.98
C ILE A 5 -21.31 22.29 2.98
N SER A 6 -21.45 23.61 2.99
CA SER A 6 -22.76 24.24 2.85
C SER A 6 -23.40 23.75 1.56
N SER A 7 -24.70 23.44 1.60
CA SER A 7 -25.46 22.91 0.45
C SER A 7 -25.58 23.88 -0.73
N GLU A 8 -24.86 25.00 -0.70
CA GLU A 8 -24.91 26.11 -1.66
C GLU A 8 -23.59 26.29 -2.44
N ASP A 9 -22.58 25.46 -2.19
CA ASP A 9 -21.29 25.55 -2.90
C ASP A 9 -21.39 24.97 -4.32
N THR A 10 -21.52 25.84 -5.33
CA THR A 10 -21.63 25.48 -6.75
C THR A 10 -20.28 25.27 -7.43
N ARG A 11 -19.17 25.23 -6.69
CA ARG A 11 -17.85 25.03 -7.29
C ARG A 11 -17.74 23.63 -7.88
N LEU A 12 -17.29 23.55 -9.13
CA LEU A 12 -16.90 22.28 -9.75
C LEU A 12 -15.69 21.73 -9.01
N VAL A 13 -15.86 20.60 -8.33
CA VAL A 13 -14.79 19.91 -7.64
C VAL A 13 -14.52 18.58 -8.32
N LEU A 14 -13.25 18.26 -8.55
CA LEU A 14 -12.86 16.96 -9.09
C LEU A 14 -13.35 15.85 -8.14
N TYR A 15 -14.05 14.84 -8.67
CA TYR A 15 -14.46 13.69 -7.88
C TYR A 15 -13.25 13.07 -7.17
N GLY A 16 -13.39 12.81 -5.87
CA GLY A 16 -12.30 12.23 -5.07
C GLY A 16 -11.47 13.23 -4.24
N SER A 17 -11.65 14.54 -4.47
CA SER A 17 -10.92 15.60 -3.76
C SER A 17 -11.42 15.83 -2.32
N ASN A 18 -12.67 15.50 -2.03
CA ASN A 18 -13.36 15.76 -0.76
C ASN A 18 -13.93 14.48 -0.10
N LEU A 19 -13.31 13.31 -0.36
CA LEU A 19 -13.76 12.06 0.22
C LEU A 19 -13.60 12.06 1.75
N SER A 20 -14.71 12.18 2.47
CA SER A 20 -14.73 12.05 3.92
C SER A 20 -14.67 10.59 4.36
N SER A 21 -14.17 10.36 5.58
CA SER A 21 -14.22 9.05 6.23
C SER A 21 -15.66 8.53 6.31
N THR A 22 -15.86 7.23 6.06
CA THR A 22 -17.17 6.56 6.20
C THR A 22 -17.19 5.58 7.38
N VAL A 23 -16.26 5.77 8.31
CA VAL A 23 -16.17 5.00 9.55
C VAL A 23 -17.38 5.30 10.42
N GLY A 24 -18.03 4.24 10.91
CA GLY A 24 -19.28 4.36 11.68
C GLY A 24 -20.52 4.57 10.81
N SER A 25 -20.39 4.87 9.51
CA SER A 25 -21.53 4.95 8.60
C SER A 25 -22.20 3.57 8.43
N PRO A 26 -23.53 3.53 8.20
CA PRO A 26 -24.26 2.28 8.00
C PRO A 26 -23.77 1.49 6.79
N ARG A 27 -24.29 0.27 6.63
CA ARG A 27 -23.99 -0.55 5.45
C ARG A 27 -24.55 0.13 4.20
N PHE A 28 -23.71 0.29 3.19
CA PHE A 28 -24.14 0.81 1.90
C PHE A 28 -25.04 -0.19 1.17
N THR A 29 -26.08 0.34 0.55
CA THR A 29 -26.96 -0.32 -0.41
C THR A 29 -26.17 -0.76 -1.65
N TYR A 30 -26.79 -1.60 -2.48
CA TYR A 30 -26.18 -2.04 -3.74
C TYR A 30 -25.84 -0.86 -4.66
N ASN A 31 -26.77 0.09 -4.81
CA ASN A 31 -26.59 1.26 -5.66
C ASN A 31 -25.48 2.18 -5.15
N GLU A 32 -25.46 2.48 -3.84
CA GLU A 32 -24.40 3.30 -3.24
C GLU A 32 -23.02 2.69 -3.46
N ARG A 33 -22.88 1.37 -3.30
CA ARG A 33 -21.62 0.67 -3.57
C ARG A 33 -21.19 0.80 -5.02
N GLY A 34 -22.13 0.77 -5.96
CA GLY A 34 -21.87 0.91 -7.39
C GLY A 34 -21.37 2.31 -7.78
N LEU A 35 -21.66 3.34 -6.96
CA LEU A 35 -21.23 4.72 -7.19
C LEU A 35 -19.86 5.05 -6.57
N ILE A 36 -19.31 4.17 -5.73
CA ILE A 36 -18.01 4.38 -5.09
C ILE A 36 -16.90 3.92 -6.03
N GLU A 37 -16.11 4.87 -6.52
CA GLU A 37 -14.96 4.63 -7.37
C GLU A 37 -13.67 5.10 -6.70
N ILE A 38 -12.53 4.58 -7.18
CA ILE A 38 -11.21 5.01 -6.71
C ILE A 38 -10.75 6.16 -7.61
N PRO A 39 -10.62 7.40 -7.09
CA PRO A 39 -10.15 8.52 -7.89
C PRO A 39 -8.66 8.38 -8.19
N LEU A 40 -8.23 9.02 -9.28
CA LEU A 40 -6.85 8.92 -9.77
C LEU A 40 -5.81 9.36 -8.73
N ASN A 41 -6.11 10.35 -7.91
CA ASN A 41 -5.23 10.84 -6.84
C ASN A 41 -5.09 9.87 -5.64
N LYS A 42 -5.85 8.77 -5.61
CA LYS A 42 -5.79 7.75 -4.54
C LYS A 42 -5.32 6.40 -5.05
N ILE A 43 -5.37 6.16 -6.37
CA ILE A 43 -5.04 4.86 -6.94
C ILE A 43 -3.60 4.44 -6.63
N SER A 44 -2.65 5.38 -6.64
CA SER A 44 -1.23 5.11 -6.31
C SER A 44 -1.06 4.44 -4.95
N VAL A 45 -1.80 4.90 -3.94
CA VAL A 45 -1.76 4.33 -2.58
C VAL A 45 -2.18 2.87 -2.63
N PHE A 46 -3.30 2.56 -3.31
CA PHE A 46 -3.77 1.20 -3.51
C PHE A 46 -2.74 0.33 -4.25
N ILE A 47 -2.20 0.81 -5.38
CA ILE A 47 -1.20 0.08 -6.16
C ILE A 47 0.02 -0.24 -5.29
N GLY A 48 0.56 0.73 -4.56
CA GLY A 48 1.75 0.54 -3.76
C GLY A 48 1.57 -0.40 -2.57
N ILE A 49 0.46 -0.30 -1.84
CA ILE A 49 0.18 -1.25 -0.75
C ILE A 49 -0.15 -2.64 -1.29
N LEU A 50 -0.77 -2.74 -2.47
CA LEU A 50 -1.03 -4.02 -3.14
C LEU A 50 0.22 -4.65 -3.73
N LEU A 51 1.24 -3.91 -4.09
CA LEU A 51 2.54 -4.51 -4.42
C LEU A 51 3.27 -5.00 -3.16
N SER A 52 2.83 -4.57 -1.97
CA SER A 52 3.40 -4.96 -0.68
C SER A 52 2.46 -5.81 0.20
N ASP A 53 2.25 -5.38 1.46
CA ASP A 53 1.61 -6.13 2.53
C ASP A 53 0.08 -6.19 2.43
N ALA A 54 -0.55 -5.45 1.51
CA ALA A 54 -2.00 -5.53 1.34
C ALA A 54 -2.39 -6.83 0.63
N ASN A 55 -3.54 -7.36 1.07
CA ASN A 55 -4.21 -8.47 0.42
C ASN A 55 -5.64 -8.07 0.04
N ILE A 56 -6.19 -8.74 -0.98
CA ILE A 56 -7.59 -8.62 -1.35
C ILE A 56 -8.21 -10.01 -1.31
N HIS A 57 -9.39 -10.10 -0.70
CA HIS A 57 -10.15 -11.34 -0.61
C HIS A 57 -11.62 -11.14 -0.97
N LYS A 58 -12.18 -12.21 -1.55
CA LYS A 58 -13.60 -12.35 -1.83
C LYS A 58 -14.20 -13.28 -0.78
N ILE A 59 -15.31 -12.87 -0.17
CA ILE A 59 -15.98 -13.70 0.85
C ILE A 59 -16.70 -14.88 0.18
N ASN A 60 -17.40 -14.61 -0.92
CA ASN A 60 -18.18 -15.60 -1.67
C ASN A 60 -17.77 -15.58 -3.15
N LYS A 61 -17.88 -16.72 -3.83
CA LYS A 61 -17.72 -16.82 -5.29
C LYS A 61 -18.77 -15.93 -5.96
N GLY A 62 -18.35 -15.01 -6.83
CA GLY A 62 -19.22 -14.01 -7.47
C GLY A 62 -19.53 -12.75 -6.64
N GLY A 63 -19.18 -12.72 -5.35
CA GLY A 63 -19.30 -11.51 -4.53
C GLY A 63 -18.22 -10.47 -4.85
N ASP A 64 -18.39 -9.26 -4.34
CA ASP A 64 -17.35 -8.22 -4.41
C ASP A 64 -16.19 -8.51 -3.45
N ALA A 65 -15.07 -7.86 -3.71
CA ALA A 65 -13.86 -8.00 -2.92
C ALA A 65 -13.72 -6.92 -1.84
N ARG A 66 -12.89 -7.19 -0.83
CA ARG A 66 -12.43 -6.20 0.16
C ARG A 66 -10.93 -6.28 0.31
N LEU A 67 -10.30 -5.15 0.61
CA LEU A 67 -8.87 -5.06 0.84
C LEU A 67 -8.61 -5.08 2.35
N GLN A 68 -7.57 -5.80 2.76
CA GLN A 68 -6.98 -5.71 4.09
C GLN A 68 -5.55 -5.22 3.97
N PHE A 69 -5.20 -4.23 4.79
CA PHE A 69 -3.82 -3.81 4.99
C PHE A 69 -3.43 -4.08 6.44
N LYS A 70 -2.24 -4.64 6.64
CA LYS A 70 -1.70 -5.00 7.96
C LYS A 70 -0.25 -4.55 8.05
N GLN A 71 0.14 -4.06 9.22
CA GLN A 71 1.53 -3.69 9.52
C GLN A 71 1.89 -4.17 10.93
N LYS A 72 3.18 -4.36 11.19
CA LYS A 72 3.69 -4.61 12.55
C LYS A 72 3.42 -3.41 13.46
N TYR A 73 3.32 -3.65 14.76
CA TYR A 73 3.04 -2.59 15.73
C TYR A 73 4.00 -1.40 15.60
N GLY A 74 5.30 -1.63 15.43
CA GLY A 74 6.29 -0.55 15.25
C GLY A 74 6.14 0.32 13.99
N GLN A 75 5.19 0.02 13.10
CA GLN A 75 4.86 0.82 11.90
C GLN A 75 3.43 1.38 11.97
N PHE A 76 2.81 1.47 13.16
CA PHE A 76 1.43 1.91 13.31
C PHE A 76 1.17 3.31 12.74
N GLU A 77 2.10 4.26 12.88
CA GLU A 77 1.92 5.63 12.34
C GLU A 77 1.79 5.61 10.82
N TYR A 78 2.59 4.80 10.13
CA TYR A 78 2.46 4.63 8.69
C TYR A 78 1.15 3.94 8.30
N LEU A 79 0.70 2.95 9.08
CA LEU A 79 -0.61 2.34 8.87
C LEU A 79 -1.75 3.36 9.02
N TYR A 80 -1.70 4.23 10.03
CA TYR A 80 -2.69 5.28 10.22
C TYR A 80 -2.64 6.32 9.09
N TYR A 81 -1.46 6.70 8.61
CA TYR A 81 -1.30 7.56 7.44
C TYR A 81 -2.04 6.99 6.22
N VAL A 82 -1.80 5.71 5.89
CA VAL A 82 -2.51 5.01 4.80
C VAL A 82 -4.01 4.93 5.10
N PHE A 83 -4.40 4.58 6.32
CA PHE A 83 -5.80 4.49 6.73
C PHE A 83 -6.55 5.80 6.52
N PHE A 84 -5.99 6.94 6.92
CA PHE A 84 -6.67 8.23 6.76
C PHE A 84 -6.91 8.56 5.29
N GLN A 85 -5.95 8.23 4.41
CA GLN A 85 -6.12 8.40 2.97
C GLN A 85 -7.21 7.50 2.37
N LEU A 86 -7.45 6.32 2.96
CA LEU A 86 -8.39 5.30 2.49
C LEU A 86 -9.65 5.16 3.38
N SER A 87 -9.83 6.03 4.36
CA SER A 87 -10.89 5.93 5.38
C SER A 87 -12.28 6.04 4.78
N HIS A 88 -12.41 6.69 3.62
CA HIS A 88 -13.64 6.73 2.82
C HIS A 88 -14.16 5.32 2.45
N TYR A 89 -13.26 4.36 2.26
CA TYR A 89 -13.61 2.98 1.90
C TYR A 89 -13.83 2.09 3.11
N CYS A 90 -13.69 2.58 4.34
CA CYS A 90 -13.67 1.77 5.56
C CYS A 90 -14.90 2.01 6.42
N SER A 91 -15.51 0.94 6.93
CA SER A 91 -16.64 1.04 7.89
C SER A 91 -16.18 1.16 9.34
N LYS A 92 -14.95 0.74 9.63
CA LYS A 92 -14.35 0.68 10.96
C LYS A 92 -12.94 1.26 10.92
N GLY A 93 -12.46 1.75 12.06
CA GLY A 93 -11.07 2.13 12.23
C GLY A 93 -10.12 0.92 12.27
N PRO A 94 -8.80 1.15 12.29
CA PRO A 94 -7.82 0.10 12.47
C PRO A 94 -8.04 -0.66 13.78
N PHE A 95 -7.73 -1.96 13.77
CA PHE A 95 -7.85 -2.87 14.90
C PHE A 95 -6.54 -3.61 15.16
N VAL A 96 -6.32 -3.99 16.42
CA VAL A 96 -5.14 -4.75 16.83
C VAL A 96 -5.27 -6.20 16.37
N THR A 97 -4.17 -6.74 15.88
CA THR A 97 -4.00 -8.15 15.51
C THR A 97 -2.88 -8.75 16.34
N LYS A 98 -3.01 -10.02 16.69
CA LYS A 98 -1.97 -10.80 17.38
C LYS A 98 -1.63 -12.04 16.57
N ALA A 99 -0.36 -12.39 16.53
CA ALA A 99 0.14 -13.65 15.97
C ALA A 99 1.12 -14.26 16.96
N ILE A 100 1.10 -15.59 17.09
CA ILE A 100 2.08 -16.33 17.89
C ILE A 100 3.03 -16.99 16.92
N LEU A 101 4.30 -16.57 16.95
CA LEU A 101 5.37 -17.15 16.13
C LEU A 101 6.51 -17.55 17.05
N HIS A 102 6.97 -18.80 16.95
CA HIS A 102 8.05 -19.34 17.78
C HIS A 102 7.86 -19.05 19.29
N LYS A 103 6.64 -19.26 19.80
CA LYS A 103 6.24 -18.99 21.20
C LYS A 103 6.34 -17.52 21.63
N LYS A 104 6.55 -16.58 20.71
CA LYS A 104 6.53 -15.13 20.96
C LYS A 104 5.26 -14.51 20.39
N VAL A 105 4.67 -13.59 21.16
CA VAL A 105 3.51 -12.83 20.73
C VAL A 105 3.97 -11.63 19.92
N HIS A 106 3.46 -11.50 18.71
CA HIS A 106 3.70 -10.37 17.82
C HIS A 106 2.39 -9.59 17.63
N TYR A 107 2.42 -8.33 18.01
CA TYR A 107 1.32 -7.40 17.76
C TYR A 107 1.48 -6.70 16.41
N GLY A 108 0.34 -6.49 15.75
CA GLY A 108 0.23 -5.69 14.55
C GLY A 108 -1.07 -4.88 14.57
N LEU A 109 -1.20 -3.94 13.65
CA LEU A 109 -2.46 -3.27 13.36
C LEU A 109 -2.93 -3.65 11.96
N SER A 110 -4.24 -3.64 11.76
CA SER A 110 -4.84 -3.86 10.45
C SER A 110 -6.08 -3.00 10.29
N PHE A 111 -6.41 -2.63 9.05
CA PHE A 111 -7.75 -2.16 8.70
C PHE A 111 -8.25 -2.90 7.47
N THR A 112 -9.56 -2.90 7.27
CA THR A 112 -10.20 -3.48 6.09
C THR A 112 -11.16 -2.50 5.44
N THR A 113 -11.17 -2.45 4.13
CA THR A 113 -12.22 -1.74 3.40
C THR A 113 -13.55 -2.46 3.53
N ARG A 114 -14.63 -1.76 3.18
CA ARG A 114 -15.91 -2.34 2.80
C ARG A 114 -15.71 -3.26 1.59
N THR A 115 -16.65 -4.17 1.40
CA THR A 115 -16.74 -4.99 0.19
C THR A 115 -17.33 -4.14 -0.93
N LEU A 116 -16.54 -3.83 -1.95
CA LEU A 116 -16.86 -2.80 -2.96
C LEU A 116 -16.49 -3.25 -4.39
N PRO A 117 -17.28 -2.89 -5.41
CA PRO A 117 -16.97 -3.14 -6.81
C PRO A 117 -15.62 -2.58 -7.27
N CYS A 118 -15.26 -1.37 -6.84
CA CYS A 118 -13.97 -0.77 -7.19
C CYS A 118 -12.76 -1.54 -6.62
N ILE A 119 -12.93 -2.22 -5.47
CA ILE A 119 -11.91 -3.13 -4.91
C ILE A 119 -11.89 -4.45 -5.70
N THR A 120 -13.02 -4.92 -6.22
CA THR A 120 -13.08 -6.06 -7.15
C THR A 120 -12.29 -5.77 -8.44
N LYS A 121 -12.33 -4.53 -8.96
CA LYS A 121 -11.49 -4.14 -10.11
C LYS A 121 -10.00 -4.29 -9.81
N LEU A 122 -9.55 -3.89 -8.61
CA LEU A 122 -8.17 -4.11 -8.16
C LEU A 122 -7.85 -5.60 -7.96
N TYR A 123 -8.78 -6.39 -7.42
CA TYR A 123 -8.60 -7.85 -7.29
C TYR A 123 -8.29 -8.48 -8.65
N ASN A 124 -9.10 -8.20 -9.66
CA ASN A 124 -8.95 -8.77 -11.00
C ASN A 124 -7.63 -8.35 -11.68
N LEU A 125 -7.02 -7.25 -11.22
CA LEU A 125 -5.76 -6.74 -11.74
C LEU A 125 -4.55 -7.43 -11.10
N PHE A 126 -4.63 -7.72 -9.81
CA PHE A 126 -3.51 -8.23 -8.99
C PHE A 126 -3.62 -9.72 -8.64
N TYR A 127 -4.72 -10.39 -8.99
CA TYR A 127 -4.94 -11.79 -8.64
C TYR A 127 -5.43 -12.60 -9.84
N PHE A 128 -4.76 -13.73 -10.08
CA PHE A 128 -5.18 -14.75 -11.02
C PHE A 128 -5.26 -16.09 -10.29
N GLU A 129 -6.42 -16.76 -10.37
CA GLU A 129 -6.69 -18.02 -9.67
C GLU A 129 -6.38 -17.99 -8.15
N GLY A 130 -6.62 -16.84 -7.51
CA GLY A 130 -6.37 -16.66 -6.08
C GLY A 130 -4.90 -16.42 -5.71
N LYS A 131 -3.98 -16.51 -6.67
CA LYS A 131 -2.57 -16.14 -6.49
C LYS A 131 -2.35 -14.69 -6.89
N LYS A 132 -1.58 -13.97 -6.07
CA LYS A 132 -1.14 -12.61 -6.37
C LYS A 132 -0.16 -12.61 -7.54
N ILE A 133 -0.37 -11.71 -8.49
CA ILE A 133 0.44 -11.56 -9.71
C ILE A 133 0.85 -10.10 -9.90
N VAL A 134 1.86 -9.88 -10.74
CA VAL A 134 2.20 -8.54 -11.23
C VAL A 134 1.28 -8.18 -12.39
N PRO A 135 0.55 -7.04 -12.33
CA PRO A 135 -0.31 -6.59 -13.42
C PRO A 135 0.47 -6.37 -14.72
N LYS A 136 -0.06 -6.81 -15.86
CA LYS A 136 0.58 -6.63 -17.17
C LYS A 136 0.79 -5.16 -17.57
N ASN A 137 -0.07 -4.28 -17.07
CA ASN A 137 0.00 -2.83 -17.27
C ASN A 137 0.74 -2.11 -16.13
N LEU A 138 1.68 -2.80 -15.44
CA LEU A 138 2.45 -2.21 -14.35
C LEU A 138 3.16 -0.92 -14.77
N TYR A 139 3.65 -0.86 -16.02
CA TYR A 139 4.32 0.32 -16.56
C TYR A 139 3.41 1.55 -16.50
N GLU A 140 2.12 1.42 -16.78
CA GLU A 140 1.16 2.51 -16.77
C GLU A 140 0.79 2.90 -15.32
N ILE A 141 0.48 1.91 -14.47
CA ILE A 141 -0.12 2.14 -13.15
C ILE A 141 0.88 2.46 -12.03
N LEU A 142 2.15 2.07 -12.17
CA LEU A 142 3.15 2.30 -11.14
C LEU A 142 3.61 3.76 -11.19
N THR A 143 3.37 4.51 -10.12
CA THR A 143 3.81 5.90 -9.95
C THR A 143 4.92 5.99 -8.91
N TRP A 144 5.57 7.16 -8.76
CA TRP A 144 6.52 7.40 -7.67
C TRP A 144 5.89 7.19 -6.29
N GLU A 145 4.66 7.66 -6.09
CA GLU A 145 3.89 7.44 -4.85
C GLU A 145 3.62 5.95 -4.60
N ALA A 146 3.19 5.20 -5.62
CA ALA A 146 2.97 3.76 -5.50
C ALA A 146 4.27 3.01 -5.16
N LEU A 147 5.39 3.36 -5.81
CA LEU A 147 6.69 2.79 -5.52
C LEU A 147 7.15 3.10 -4.08
N VAL A 148 6.88 4.32 -3.59
CA VAL A 148 7.17 4.69 -2.20
C VAL A 148 6.35 3.83 -1.23
N HIS A 149 5.06 3.64 -1.46
CA HIS A 149 4.23 2.78 -0.62
C HIS A 149 4.69 1.31 -0.66
N TRP A 150 5.14 0.82 -1.82
CA TRP A 150 5.73 -0.51 -1.95
C TRP A 150 7.00 -0.66 -1.11
N ILE A 151 7.95 0.27 -1.24
CA ILE A 151 9.18 0.30 -0.43
C ILE A 151 8.84 0.45 1.06
N CYS A 152 7.82 1.24 1.41
CA CYS A 152 7.38 1.37 2.79
C CYS A 152 6.90 0.04 3.38
N GLY A 153 6.17 -0.79 2.63
CA GLY A 153 5.80 -2.14 3.08
C GLY A 153 7.03 -3.05 3.17
N ASP A 154 7.65 -3.35 2.03
CA ASP A 154 8.58 -4.48 1.87
C ASP A 154 10.06 -4.10 1.75
N GLY A 155 10.37 -2.81 1.65
CA GLY A 155 11.74 -2.33 1.48
C GLY A 155 12.59 -2.45 2.75
N THR A 156 13.86 -2.81 2.57
CA THR A 156 14.88 -2.82 3.61
C THR A 156 16.12 -2.07 3.10
N TYR A 157 16.57 -1.08 3.87
CA TYR A 157 17.76 -0.31 3.56
C TYR A 157 19.05 -1.09 3.90
N ASN A 158 20.01 -1.11 2.99
CA ASN A 158 21.36 -1.68 3.15
C ASN A 158 22.39 -0.85 2.36
N SER A 159 23.14 -1.44 1.41
CA SER A 159 23.94 -0.72 0.40
C SER A 159 23.08 -0.09 -0.71
N GLY A 160 21.78 -0.40 -0.70
CA GLY A 160 20.70 0.11 -1.55
C GLY A 160 19.36 -0.15 -0.85
N ILE A 161 18.34 -0.48 -1.62
CA ILE A 161 17.04 -0.92 -1.09
C ILE A 161 16.76 -2.31 -1.63
N THR A 162 16.63 -3.29 -0.73
CA THR A 162 16.12 -4.63 -1.08
C THR A 162 14.63 -4.68 -0.80
N ILE A 163 13.83 -5.10 -1.78
CA ILE A 163 12.38 -5.29 -1.66
C ILE A 163 12.10 -6.78 -1.63
N GLN A 164 11.30 -7.21 -0.64
CA GLN A 164 10.88 -8.59 -0.49
C GLN A 164 9.84 -8.93 -1.57
N THR A 165 10.21 -9.81 -2.51
CA THR A 165 9.40 -10.15 -3.70
C THR A 165 9.11 -11.65 -3.83
N GLN A 166 9.12 -12.39 -2.72
CA GLN A 166 8.98 -13.86 -2.72
C GLN A 166 7.64 -14.37 -3.24
N CYS A 167 6.62 -13.50 -3.30
CA CYS A 167 5.33 -13.86 -3.86
C CYS A 167 5.31 -13.86 -5.40
N PHE A 168 6.32 -13.28 -6.05
CA PHE A 168 6.43 -13.17 -7.50
C PHE A 168 7.40 -14.18 -8.10
N THR A 169 7.13 -14.57 -9.35
CA THR A 169 8.03 -15.43 -10.14
C THR A 169 9.25 -14.64 -10.63
N ILE A 170 10.25 -15.35 -11.16
CA ILE A 170 11.42 -14.71 -11.80
C ILE A 170 11.00 -13.88 -13.02
N GLU A 171 10.06 -14.37 -13.82
CA GLU A 171 9.55 -13.65 -15.00
C GLU A 171 8.88 -12.33 -14.58
N GLU A 172 8.04 -12.38 -13.55
CA GLU A 172 7.42 -11.19 -12.96
C GLU A 172 8.46 -10.22 -12.40
N LEU A 173 9.51 -10.74 -11.76
CA LEU A 173 10.60 -9.92 -11.22
C LEU A 173 11.43 -9.25 -12.32
N VAL A 174 11.71 -9.94 -13.43
CA VAL A 174 12.38 -9.36 -14.60
C VAL A 174 11.51 -8.27 -15.23
N PHE A 175 10.20 -8.49 -15.34
CA PHE A 175 9.27 -7.48 -15.83
C PHE A 175 9.25 -6.24 -14.93
N ILE A 176 9.18 -6.42 -13.61
CA ILE A 176 9.30 -5.33 -12.62
C ILE A 176 10.60 -4.56 -12.85
N ILE A 177 11.74 -5.24 -12.98
CA ILE A 177 13.05 -4.60 -13.18
C ILE A 177 13.05 -3.73 -14.43
N ASN A 178 12.52 -4.24 -15.55
CA ASN A 178 12.42 -3.47 -16.79
C ASN A 178 11.56 -2.22 -16.62
N VAL A 179 10.41 -2.32 -15.93
CA VAL A 179 9.57 -1.16 -15.62
C VAL A 179 10.34 -0.14 -14.77
N LEU A 180 11.03 -0.59 -13.73
CA LEU A 180 11.78 0.30 -12.84
C LEU A 180 12.95 1.01 -13.54
N MET A 181 13.66 0.30 -14.42
CA MET A 181 14.76 0.87 -15.19
C MET A 181 14.26 1.88 -16.22
N ILE A 182 13.23 1.52 -17.01
CA ILE A 182 12.75 2.36 -18.12
C ILE A 182 11.95 3.56 -17.60
N LYS A 183 11.05 3.36 -16.64
CA LYS A 183 10.13 4.41 -16.18
C LYS A 183 10.76 5.38 -15.17
N PHE A 184 11.62 4.85 -14.29
CA PHE A 184 12.10 5.58 -13.11
C PHE A 184 13.60 5.80 -13.10
N ASP A 185 14.33 5.29 -14.11
CA ASP A 185 15.79 5.35 -14.15
C ASP A 185 16.43 4.78 -12.87
N LEU A 186 15.85 3.68 -12.38
CA LEU A 186 16.32 2.96 -11.20
C LEU A 186 17.12 1.73 -11.62
N GLU A 187 18.41 1.71 -11.25
CA GLU A 187 19.29 0.58 -11.49
C GLU A 187 18.94 -0.56 -10.54
N CYS A 188 18.38 -1.63 -11.09
CA CYS A 188 17.90 -2.77 -10.32
C CYS A 188 18.66 -4.07 -10.68
N SER A 189 18.72 -5.01 -9.74
CA SER A 189 19.25 -6.36 -9.96
C SER A 189 18.48 -7.38 -9.10
N ILE A 190 18.57 -8.64 -9.50
CA ILE A 190 18.03 -9.76 -8.71
C ILE A 190 19.10 -10.21 -7.72
N HIS A 191 18.77 -10.20 -6.43
CA HIS A 191 19.59 -10.78 -5.37
C HIS A 191 18.97 -12.09 -4.89
N LYS A 192 19.79 -13.00 -4.35
CA LYS A 192 19.32 -14.23 -3.73
C LYS A 192 19.40 -14.14 -2.21
N GLN A 193 18.35 -14.58 -1.55
CA GLN A 193 18.35 -14.86 -0.11
C GLN A 193 17.73 -16.24 0.06
N ASP A 194 18.56 -17.20 0.49
CA ASP A 194 18.21 -18.62 0.51
C ASP A 194 17.69 -19.09 -0.86
N ASN A 195 16.48 -19.65 -0.91
CA ASN A 195 15.81 -20.11 -2.13
C ASN A 195 14.98 -19.03 -2.82
N TYR A 196 15.02 -17.79 -2.33
CA TYR A 196 14.16 -16.72 -2.81
C TYR A 196 14.94 -15.66 -3.60
N SER A 197 14.27 -15.10 -4.61
CA SER A 197 14.78 -13.99 -5.40
C SER A 197 14.15 -12.68 -4.93
N LEU A 198 15.01 -11.69 -4.72
CA LEU A 198 14.67 -10.38 -4.19
C LEU A 198 15.02 -9.30 -5.20
N LEU A 199 14.18 -8.28 -5.30
CA LEU A 199 14.52 -7.06 -6.01
C LEU A 199 15.53 -6.24 -5.19
N TYR A 200 16.64 -5.85 -5.79
CA TYR A 200 17.56 -4.88 -5.23
C TYR A 200 17.63 -3.64 -6.11
N ILE A 201 17.53 -2.46 -5.50
CA ILE A 201 17.67 -1.16 -6.16
C ILE A 201 18.93 -0.48 -5.65
N LYS A 202 19.86 -0.14 -6.55
CA LYS A 202 21.15 0.45 -6.19
C LYS A 202 20.97 1.83 -5.57
N SER A 203 21.68 2.08 -4.46
CA SER A 203 21.63 3.35 -3.73
C SER A 203 21.93 4.58 -4.59
N LYS A 204 22.83 4.49 -5.57
CA LYS A 204 23.16 5.61 -6.47
C LYS A 204 21.93 6.08 -7.25
N SER A 205 21.17 5.15 -7.83
CA SER A 205 19.96 5.46 -8.59
C SER A 205 18.81 5.96 -7.69
N ILE A 206 18.68 5.43 -6.47
CA ILE A 206 17.77 5.97 -5.46
C ILE A 206 18.12 7.41 -5.11
N LYS A 207 19.40 7.71 -4.83
CA LYS A 207 19.85 9.07 -4.50
C LYS A 207 19.57 10.05 -5.63
N LYS A 208 19.82 9.65 -6.88
CA LYS A 208 19.53 10.45 -8.08
C LYS A 208 18.04 10.83 -8.15
N ASN A 209 17.16 9.89 -7.84
CA ASN A 209 15.71 10.03 -8.00
C ASN A 209 14.95 10.34 -6.70
N LEU A 210 15.65 10.53 -5.58
CA LEU A 210 15.05 10.69 -4.26
C LEU A 210 14.09 11.88 -4.19
N HIS A 211 14.36 12.96 -4.92
CA HIS A 211 13.50 14.14 -5.00
C HIS A 211 12.08 13.83 -5.49
N ASN A 212 11.91 12.83 -6.36
CA ASN A 212 10.60 12.39 -6.84
C ASN A 212 9.84 11.55 -5.79
N MET A 213 10.57 10.92 -4.88
CA MET A 213 10.01 10.04 -3.84
C MET A 213 9.64 10.81 -2.57
N LEU A 214 10.47 11.78 -2.17
CA LEU A 214 10.35 12.54 -0.92
C LEU A 214 8.95 13.07 -0.62
N PRO A 215 8.17 13.63 -1.57
CA PRO A 215 6.83 14.14 -1.31
C PRO A 215 5.84 13.09 -0.77
N TYR A 216 6.11 11.80 -1.01
CA TYR A 216 5.21 10.70 -0.66
C TYR A 216 5.71 9.87 0.54
N ILE A 217 6.95 10.10 1.01
CA ILE A 217 7.53 9.32 2.10
C ILE A 217 7.01 9.83 3.45
N HIS A 218 6.29 8.97 4.18
CA HIS A 218 5.92 9.28 5.56
C HIS A 218 7.16 9.36 6.46
N ASN A 219 7.20 10.33 7.38
CA ASN A 219 8.38 10.61 8.22
C ASN A 219 8.93 9.39 8.98
N THR A 220 8.05 8.54 9.52
CA THR A 220 8.47 7.30 10.21
C THR A 220 9.11 6.25 9.32
N MET A 221 9.01 6.42 8.00
CA MET A 221 9.51 5.49 6.99
C MET A 221 10.78 5.98 6.30
N LEU A 222 11.27 7.19 6.62
CA LEU A 222 12.49 7.77 6.04
C LEU A 222 13.71 6.85 6.16
N TYR A 223 13.81 6.07 7.23
CA TYR A 223 14.92 5.14 7.44
C TYR A 223 15.02 4.03 6.37
N LYS A 224 13.92 3.73 5.66
CA LYS A 224 13.93 2.76 4.55
C LYS A 224 14.57 3.32 3.28
N PHE A 225 14.67 4.63 3.16
CA PHE A 225 15.21 5.32 1.98
C PHE A 225 16.57 5.96 2.25
N LEU A 226 16.77 6.50 3.46
CA LEU A 226 17.94 7.30 3.83
C LEU A 226 18.84 6.61 4.87
N GLY A 227 18.42 5.46 5.37
CA GLY A 227 19.18 4.60 6.27
C GLY A 227 18.84 4.74 7.77
N PRO A 228 19.44 3.87 8.61
CA PRO A 228 19.01 3.66 9.99
C PRO A 228 19.05 4.90 10.89
N LYS A 229 19.89 5.89 10.57
CA LYS A 229 20.00 7.15 11.33
C LYS A 229 18.71 7.99 11.32
N TYR A 230 17.84 7.78 10.33
CA TYR A 230 16.53 8.44 10.23
C TYR A 230 15.40 7.64 10.91
N ARG A 231 15.72 6.54 11.61
CA ARG A 231 14.71 5.76 12.31
C ARG A 231 14.24 6.52 13.54
N ILE A 232 12.98 6.93 13.53
CA ILE A 232 12.33 7.52 14.70
C ILE A 232 12.18 6.42 15.76
N LYS A 233 12.79 6.62 16.94
CA LYS A 233 12.58 5.73 18.08
C LYS A 233 11.17 5.99 18.62
N SER A 234 10.25 5.05 18.41
CA SER A 234 8.93 5.08 19.06
C SER A 234 9.13 5.09 20.58
N ARG A 235 8.54 6.08 21.27
CA ARG A 235 8.51 6.14 22.74
C ARG A 235 7.53 5.13 23.37
N PHE A 236 6.75 4.40 22.57
CA PHE A 236 5.62 3.56 23.01
C PHE A 236 5.79 2.06 22.72
N THR A 237 7.02 1.58 22.50
CA THR A 237 7.29 0.20 22.01
C THR A 237 7.32 -0.89 23.09
N THR A 238 7.20 -0.53 24.37
CA THR A 238 7.07 -1.50 25.47
C THR A 238 5.64 -1.48 25.98
N ILE A 239 4.84 -2.44 25.52
CA ILE A 239 3.69 -2.92 26.28
C ILE A 239 4.29 -3.93 27.23
N ASN A 240 4.52 -3.52 28.49
CA ASN A 240 4.87 -4.44 29.57
C ASN A 240 3.65 -5.28 29.94
#